data_AF-A0A088GHJ0-F1
#
_entry.id   AF-A0A088GHJ0-F1
#
_cell.length_a   1.000
_cell.length_b   1.000
_cell.length_c   1.000
_cell.angle_alpha   90.00
_cell.angle_beta   90.00
_cell.angle_gamma   90.00
#
_symmetry.space_group_name_H-M   'P 1'
#
loop_
_entity.id
_entity.type
_entity.pdbx_description
1 polymer ?
#
loop_
_entity_poly.entity_id
_entity_poly.type
_entity_poly.pdbx_seq_one_letter_code
_entity_poly.pdbx_strand_id
1 'polypeptide(L)'
;MTVKPIQFGTGRQLTNLAYVQTLADFFFALFASPSYSDKNQTAQAVISQINAGFLPPKIDDLTITENDIELLQQHVLQQFPTDMAAGNQYWQELIEPLEMLDETLSELRDVLMTTFDMYHYPNEVFMHQLDAYIGQASVLEIMAGQGYLSAGLRALNPARELVATDDQSWEKQPGDHIMPVTDVLNMDALDALNKYGQASDVILMSWAPDTDDIDMQVLNWVRVNAPKAKLLVIGEKHGATNSREFWQEAQLTDLTELNDALTSFDLIDEKIYLAR
;
A
#
# COMPACT_ATOMS: atom_id res chain seq x y z
N MET A 1 2.10 20.79 4.28
CA MET A 1 0.88 20.74 5.11
C MET A 1 0.84 19.38 5.76
N THR A 2 0.61 19.27 7.06
CA THR A 2 0.49 17.96 7.73
C THR A 2 -0.82 17.31 7.28
N VAL A 3 -0.73 16.15 6.64
CA VAL A 3 -1.92 15.39 6.23
C VAL A 3 -2.59 14.84 7.48
N LYS A 4 -3.93 14.85 7.51
CA LYS A 4 -4.69 14.38 8.67
C LYS A 4 -4.73 12.85 8.64
N PRO A 5 -4.34 12.16 9.74
CA PRO A 5 -4.45 10.71 9.80
C PRO A 5 -5.87 10.21 9.54
N ILE A 6 -5.98 9.09 8.84
CA ILE A 6 -7.25 8.47 8.47
C ILE A 6 -7.42 7.20 9.29
N GLN A 7 -8.43 7.19 10.17
CA GLN A 7 -8.78 6.00 10.95
C GLN A 7 -9.78 5.16 10.15
N PHE A 8 -9.37 3.94 9.75
CA PHE A 8 -10.24 3.00 9.03
C PHE A 8 -11.02 2.07 9.98
N GLY A 9 -10.65 2.00 11.25
CA GLY A 9 -11.31 1.16 12.24
C GLY A 9 -10.51 1.01 13.52
N THR A 10 -10.61 -0.17 14.14
CA THR A 10 -9.82 -0.52 15.33
C THR A 10 -8.49 -1.17 14.99
N GLY A 11 -8.25 -1.59 13.74
CA GLY A 11 -7.09 -2.40 13.38
C GLY A 11 -7.09 -3.76 14.09
N ARG A 12 -5.95 -4.47 14.04
CA ARG A 12 -5.81 -5.81 14.63
C ARG A 12 -5.51 -5.80 16.14
N GLN A 13 -5.02 -4.70 16.69
CA GLN A 13 -4.67 -4.57 18.12
C GLN A 13 -3.74 -5.68 18.63
N LEU A 14 -2.84 -6.16 17.78
CA LEU A 14 -1.86 -7.18 18.12
C LEU A 14 -0.91 -6.64 19.18
N THR A 15 -0.75 -7.37 20.28
CA THR A 15 0.17 -7.01 21.38
C THR A 15 1.60 -7.48 21.14
N ASN A 16 1.80 -8.39 20.19
CA ASN A 16 3.09 -8.91 19.82
C ASN A 16 3.25 -8.87 18.30
N LEU A 17 4.22 -8.08 17.85
CA LEU A 17 4.62 -7.93 16.45
C LEU A 17 6.12 -8.17 16.40
N ALA A 18 6.51 -9.41 16.05
CA ALA A 18 7.92 -9.82 16.02
C ALA A 18 8.75 -8.88 15.13
N TYR A 19 8.21 -8.48 13.97
CA TYR A 19 8.81 -7.51 13.08
C TYR A 19 9.19 -6.18 13.75
N VAL A 20 8.26 -5.60 14.52
CA VAL A 20 8.51 -4.33 15.24
C VAL A 20 9.55 -4.52 16.35
N GLN A 21 9.55 -5.68 17.01
CA GLN A 21 10.56 -6.02 18.01
C GLN A 21 11.96 -6.14 17.39
N THR A 22 12.08 -6.87 16.27
CA THR A 22 13.32 -7.01 15.50
C THR A 22 13.86 -5.64 15.07
N LEU A 23 13.01 -4.76 14.53
CA LEU A 23 13.39 -3.39 14.19
C LEU A 23 13.88 -2.59 15.40
N ALA A 24 13.23 -2.74 16.56
CA ALA A 24 13.63 -2.05 17.79
C ALA A 24 15.01 -2.51 18.30
N ASP A 25 15.39 -3.77 18.09
CA ASP A 25 16.70 -4.29 18.49
C ASP A 25 17.84 -3.63 17.69
N PHE A 26 17.64 -3.35 16.39
CA PHE A 26 18.63 -2.64 15.56
C PHE A 26 18.75 -1.15 15.87
N PHE A 27 17.69 -0.55 16.43
CA PHE A 27 17.69 0.88 16.74
C PHE A 27 18.88 1.26 17.62
N PHE A 28 19.20 0.44 18.63
CA PHE A 28 20.31 0.72 19.53
C PHE A 28 21.70 0.56 18.88
N ALA A 29 21.83 -0.36 17.91
CA ALA A 29 23.09 -0.60 17.21
C ALA A 29 23.41 0.50 16.18
N LEU A 30 22.39 1.09 15.56
CA LEU A 30 22.54 1.98 14.39
C LEU A 30 22.05 3.42 14.63
N PHE A 31 21.64 3.76 15.86
CA PHE A 31 21.06 5.07 16.23
C PHE A 31 21.90 6.28 15.79
N ALA A 32 23.21 6.09 15.64
CA ALA A 32 24.15 7.17 15.42
C ALA A 32 24.10 7.77 13.99
N SER A 33 23.45 7.08 13.05
CA SER A 33 23.19 7.62 11.71
C SER A 33 21.69 7.93 11.53
N PRO A 34 21.32 9.22 11.34
CA PRO A 34 19.94 9.64 11.21
C PRO A 34 19.15 8.90 10.12
N SER A 35 19.77 8.62 8.97
CA SER A 35 19.07 7.97 7.85
C SER A 35 18.55 6.57 8.19
N TYR A 36 19.36 5.75 8.87
CA TYR A 36 18.93 4.40 9.30
C TYR A 36 17.88 4.47 10.40
N SER A 37 18.06 5.39 11.36
CA SER A 37 17.07 5.64 12.41
C SER A 37 15.72 6.03 11.81
N ASP A 38 15.71 6.90 10.80
CA ASP A 38 14.49 7.39 10.15
C ASP A 38 13.78 6.27 9.38
N LYS A 39 14.51 5.46 8.60
CA LYS A 39 13.95 4.30 7.87
C LYS A 39 13.38 3.25 8.83
N ASN A 40 14.11 2.92 9.89
CA ASN A 40 13.67 1.99 10.92
C ASN A 40 12.41 2.50 11.65
N GLN A 41 12.41 3.75 12.10
CA GLN A 41 11.25 4.37 12.75
C GLN A 41 10.04 4.44 11.81
N THR A 42 10.27 4.71 10.52
CA THR A 42 9.21 4.73 9.51
C THR A 42 8.55 3.35 9.39
N ALA A 43 9.32 2.28 9.23
CA ALA A 43 8.78 0.92 9.16
C ALA A 43 8.02 0.52 10.44
N GLN A 44 8.56 0.85 11.62
CA GLN A 44 7.85 0.63 12.90
C GLN A 44 6.53 1.42 12.97
N ALA A 45 6.53 2.67 12.52
CA ALA A 45 5.35 3.53 12.54
C ALA A 45 4.25 3.02 11.60
N VAL A 46 4.59 2.54 10.40
CA VAL A 46 3.65 1.92 9.45
C VAL A 46 2.90 0.77 10.12
N ILE A 47 3.63 -0.21 10.65
CA ILE A 47 3.02 -1.40 11.28
C ILE A 47 2.21 -1.02 12.51
N SER A 48 2.71 -0.11 13.34
CA SER A 48 2.00 0.34 14.53
C SER A 48 0.69 1.07 14.20
N GLN A 49 0.69 1.92 13.17
CA GLN A 49 -0.51 2.65 12.73
C GLN A 49 -1.58 1.72 12.18
N ILE A 50 -1.21 0.79 11.29
CA ILE A 50 -2.17 -0.17 10.71
C ILE A 50 -2.73 -1.07 11.83
N ASN A 51 -1.88 -1.54 12.74
CA ASN A 51 -2.31 -2.32 13.90
C ASN A 51 -3.29 -1.55 14.79
N ALA A 52 -3.14 -0.22 14.88
CA ALA A 52 -4.01 0.68 15.62
C ALA A 52 -5.27 1.14 14.84
N GLY A 53 -5.42 0.73 13.58
CA GLY A 53 -6.60 1.06 12.75
C GLY A 53 -6.47 2.36 11.95
N PHE A 54 -5.25 2.81 11.69
CA PHE A 54 -4.96 3.99 10.86
C PHE A 54 -4.33 3.58 9.54
N LEU A 55 -4.74 4.25 8.46
CA LEU A 55 -4.06 4.10 7.18
C LEU A 55 -2.62 4.59 7.32
N PRO A 56 -1.67 3.93 6.65
CA PRO A 56 -0.27 4.20 6.88
C PRO A 56 0.15 5.54 6.23
N PRO A 57 1.26 6.14 6.70
CA PRO A 57 1.79 7.34 6.09
C PRO A 57 2.31 7.04 4.67
N LYS A 58 2.44 8.07 3.84
CA LYS A 58 3.29 7.95 2.65
C LYS A 58 4.71 7.69 3.11
N ILE A 59 5.35 6.68 2.53
CA ILE A 59 6.74 6.35 2.76
C ILE A 59 7.49 6.45 1.45
N ASP A 60 8.77 6.82 1.55
CA ASP A 60 9.71 6.73 0.44
C ASP A 60 10.39 5.34 0.48
N ASP A 61 11.27 5.09 -0.49
CA ASP A 61 12.08 3.86 -0.55
C ASP A 61 12.87 3.64 0.76
N LEU A 62 12.69 2.45 1.35
CA LEU A 62 13.34 2.04 2.59
C LEU A 62 14.68 1.30 2.35
N THR A 63 15.04 1.03 1.11
CA THR A 63 16.30 0.36 0.72
C THR A 63 17.50 1.09 1.31
N ILE A 64 18.44 0.36 1.93
CA ILE A 64 19.70 0.98 2.37
C ILE A 64 20.58 1.30 1.15
N THR A 65 20.92 2.58 0.98
CA THR A 65 21.64 3.09 -0.19
C THR A 65 23.14 3.24 0.06
N GLU A 66 23.94 3.37 -1.01
CA GLU A 66 25.37 3.72 -0.90
C GLU A 66 25.60 5.01 -0.10
N ASN A 67 24.73 6.01 -0.27
CA ASN A 67 24.81 7.26 0.48
C ASN A 67 24.57 7.05 1.99
N ASP A 68 23.68 6.13 2.37
CA ASP A 68 23.47 5.79 3.78
C ASP A 68 24.76 5.20 4.39
N ILE A 69 25.41 4.31 3.65
CA ILE A 69 26.68 3.67 4.03
C ILE A 69 27.78 4.74 4.16
N GLU A 70 27.89 5.67 3.21
CA GLU A 70 28.86 6.77 3.26
C GLU A 70 28.64 7.68 4.48
N LEU A 71 27.38 8.02 4.80
CA LEU A 71 27.05 8.83 5.99
C LEU A 71 27.45 8.11 7.29
N LEU A 72 27.27 6.79 7.36
CA LEU A 72 27.71 6.02 8.52
C LEU A 72 29.23 5.94 8.62
N GLN A 73 29.93 5.74 7.50
CA GLN A 73 31.40 5.77 7.48
C GLN A 73 31.93 7.13 7.96
N GLN A 74 31.33 8.22 7.50
CA GLN A 74 31.66 9.58 7.97
C GLN A 74 31.42 9.72 9.47
N HIS A 75 30.32 9.16 9.99
CA HIS A 75 30.05 9.15 11.42
C HIS A 75 31.16 8.43 12.21
N VAL A 76 31.57 7.23 11.76
CA VAL A 76 32.67 6.47 12.39
C VAL A 76 33.97 7.28 12.38
N LEU A 77 34.31 7.90 11.26
CA LEU A 77 35.51 8.74 11.14
C LEU A 77 35.46 9.98 12.05
N GLN A 78 34.28 10.58 12.24
CA GLN A 78 34.09 11.71 13.16
C GLN A 78 34.19 11.30 14.63
N GLN A 79 33.72 10.09 14.97
CA GLN A 79 33.80 9.55 16.32
C GLN A 79 35.24 9.14 16.70
N PHE A 80 36.02 8.65 15.72
CA PHE A 80 37.39 8.18 15.92
C PHE A 80 38.41 8.89 15.01
N PRO A 81 38.58 10.23 15.12
CA PRO A 81 39.34 11.02 14.16
C PRO A 81 40.86 10.74 14.16
N THR A 82 41.38 10.16 15.24
CA THR A 82 42.82 9.87 15.41
C THR A 82 43.10 8.43 15.80
N ASP A 83 42.08 7.58 15.95
CA ASP A 83 42.20 6.18 16.37
C ASP A 83 41.60 5.26 15.32
N MET A 84 42.38 5.00 14.26
CA MET A 84 41.96 4.16 13.14
C MET A 84 41.66 2.72 13.57
N ALA A 85 42.33 2.20 14.61
CA ALA A 85 42.10 0.84 15.07
C ALA A 85 40.73 0.72 15.74
N ALA A 86 40.39 1.64 16.64
CA ALA A 86 39.08 1.70 17.27
C ALA A 86 37.96 1.96 16.24
N GLY A 87 38.18 2.87 15.29
CA GLY A 87 37.21 3.15 14.22
C GLY A 87 36.95 1.94 13.32
N ASN A 88 38.00 1.21 12.92
CA ASN A 88 37.84 -0.02 12.12
C ASN A 88 37.12 -1.12 12.89
N GLN A 89 37.42 -1.29 14.19
CA GLN A 89 36.72 -2.27 15.02
C GLN A 89 35.23 -1.91 15.11
N TYR A 90 34.91 -0.66 15.41
CA TYR A 90 33.52 -0.19 15.48
C TYR A 90 32.80 -0.37 14.14
N TRP A 91 33.45 -0.07 13.01
CA TRP A 91 32.88 -0.35 11.69
C TRP A 91 32.53 -1.83 11.50
N GLN A 92 33.42 -2.75 11.89
CA GLN A 92 33.16 -4.20 11.79
C GLN A 92 31.97 -4.63 12.65
N GLU A 93 31.77 -4.01 13.82
CA GLU A 93 30.62 -4.27 14.70
C GLU A 93 29.29 -3.78 14.10
N LEU A 94 29.32 -2.87 13.12
CA LEU A 94 28.12 -2.32 12.46
C LEU A 94 27.70 -3.10 11.21
N ILE A 95 28.58 -3.88 10.58
CA ILE A 95 28.29 -4.55 9.29
C ILE A 95 27.09 -5.50 9.41
N GLU A 96 27.12 -6.44 10.36
CA GLU A 96 26.05 -7.42 10.53
C GLU A 96 24.70 -6.75 10.87
N PRO A 97 24.61 -5.81 11.84
CA PRO A 97 23.38 -5.06 12.09
C PRO A 97 22.84 -4.31 10.86
N LEU A 98 23.72 -3.80 9.99
CA LEU A 98 23.30 -3.10 8.76
C LEU A 98 22.68 -4.07 7.76
N GLU A 99 23.32 -5.22 7.53
CA GLU A 99 22.81 -6.26 6.63
C GLU A 99 21.45 -6.77 7.13
N MET A 100 21.33 -7.02 8.43
CA MET A 100 20.07 -7.47 9.03
C MET A 100 18.98 -6.40 8.99
N LEU A 101 19.32 -5.12 9.18
CA LEU A 101 18.35 -4.04 9.05
C LEU A 101 17.86 -3.91 7.61
N ASP A 102 18.74 -3.95 6.62
CA ASP A 102 18.37 -3.89 5.20
C ASP A 102 17.43 -5.05 4.82
N GLU A 103 17.78 -6.27 5.23
CA GLU A 103 16.92 -7.45 5.06
C GLU A 103 15.55 -7.24 5.72
N THR A 104 15.52 -6.79 6.98
CA THR A 104 14.25 -6.57 7.71
C THR A 104 13.41 -5.46 7.08
N LEU A 105 14.01 -4.38 6.57
CA LEU A 105 13.27 -3.33 5.87
C LEU A 105 12.63 -3.87 4.57
N SER A 106 13.33 -4.76 3.86
CA SER A 106 12.82 -5.39 2.64
C SER A 106 11.62 -6.32 2.89
N GLU A 107 11.48 -6.88 4.10
CA GLU A 107 10.36 -7.74 4.51
C GLU A 107 9.06 -6.98 4.83
N LEU A 108 9.06 -5.64 4.82
CA LEU A 108 7.88 -4.84 5.20
C LEU A 108 6.64 -5.25 4.40
N ARG A 109 6.78 -5.46 3.08
CA ARG A 109 5.67 -5.89 2.21
C ARG A 109 5.09 -7.22 2.67
N ASP A 110 5.95 -8.19 2.95
CA ASP A 110 5.52 -9.52 3.39
C ASP A 110 4.77 -9.45 4.73
N VAL A 111 5.19 -8.57 5.65
CA VAL A 111 4.47 -8.35 6.90
C VAL A 111 3.11 -7.70 6.65
N LEU A 112 3.01 -6.71 5.76
CA LEU A 112 1.74 -6.08 5.39
C LEU A 112 0.76 -7.10 4.80
N MET A 113 1.24 -7.96 3.91
CA MET A 113 0.44 -9.01 3.29
C MET A 113 0.05 -10.10 4.30
N THR A 114 1.01 -10.70 4.99
CA THR A 114 0.74 -11.88 5.84
C THR A 114 0.12 -11.56 7.19
N THR A 115 0.31 -10.33 7.69
CA THR A 115 -0.25 -9.89 8.99
C THR A 115 -1.50 -9.04 8.82
N PHE A 116 -1.67 -8.33 7.71
CA PHE A 116 -2.79 -7.40 7.55
C PHE A 116 -3.62 -7.64 6.29
N ASP A 117 -3.31 -8.67 5.49
CA ASP A 117 -3.89 -8.92 4.17
C ASP A 117 -3.95 -7.63 3.33
N MET A 118 -2.89 -6.82 3.44
CA MET A 118 -2.78 -5.52 2.76
C MET A 118 -1.86 -5.68 1.55
N TYR A 119 -2.45 -5.96 0.39
CA TYR A 119 -1.73 -6.16 -0.88
C TYR A 119 -1.45 -4.87 -1.64
N HIS A 120 -2.38 -3.93 -1.54
CA HIS A 120 -2.27 -2.53 -1.97
C HIS A 120 -1.91 -1.65 -0.78
N TYR A 121 -1.13 -0.60 -0.97
CA TYR A 121 -0.71 0.32 0.10
C TYR A 121 -1.42 1.70 0.00
N PRO A 122 -2.68 1.83 0.47
CA PRO A 122 -3.45 3.05 0.38
C PRO A 122 -3.00 4.05 1.45
N ASN A 123 -1.87 4.71 1.21
CA ASN A 123 -1.32 5.69 2.14
C ASN A 123 -2.21 6.93 2.27
N GLU A 124 -2.08 7.64 3.40
CA GLU A 124 -2.95 8.78 3.71
C GLU A 124 -2.94 9.89 2.65
N VAL A 125 -1.78 10.19 2.04
CA VAL A 125 -1.66 11.26 1.04
C VAL A 125 -2.46 10.90 -0.21
N PHE A 126 -2.26 9.68 -0.71
CA PHE A 126 -3.02 9.14 -1.84
C PHE A 126 -4.52 9.16 -1.56
N MET A 127 -4.95 8.72 -0.37
CA MET A 127 -6.37 8.67 -0.03
C MET A 127 -7.05 10.03 0.02
N HIS A 128 -6.39 11.06 0.59
CA HIS A 128 -6.94 12.42 0.56
C HIS A 128 -7.08 12.96 -0.87
N GLN A 129 -6.11 12.67 -1.74
CA GLN A 129 -6.17 13.12 -3.13
C GLN A 129 -7.20 12.35 -3.95
N LEU A 130 -7.29 11.03 -3.75
CA LEU A 130 -8.31 10.20 -4.38
C LEU A 130 -9.71 10.64 -3.96
N ASP A 131 -9.93 10.92 -2.67
CA ASP A 131 -11.19 11.43 -2.16
C ASP A 131 -11.56 12.78 -2.79
N ALA A 132 -10.59 13.70 -2.89
CA ALA A 132 -10.79 14.99 -3.56
C ALA A 132 -11.10 14.84 -5.06
N TYR A 133 -10.44 13.90 -5.74
CA TYR A 133 -10.67 13.60 -7.15
C TYR A 133 -12.08 13.02 -7.39
N ILE A 134 -12.55 12.14 -6.51
CA ILE A 134 -13.89 11.53 -6.58
C ILE A 134 -14.97 12.55 -6.18
N GLY A 135 -14.71 13.40 -5.18
CA GLY A 135 -15.62 14.47 -4.77
C GLY A 135 -16.88 13.95 -4.07
N GLN A 136 -18.06 14.14 -4.66
CA GLN A 136 -19.33 13.65 -4.08
C GLN A 136 -19.96 12.51 -4.91
N ALA A 137 -19.23 12.03 -5.93
CA ALA A 137 -19.67 10.95 -6.80
C ALA A 137 -19.96 9.66 -6.00
N SER A 138 -21.02 8.93 -6.38
CA SER A 138 -21.27 7.59 -5.86
C SER A 138 -20.19 6.62 -6.38
N VAL A 139 -19.76 5.70 -5.52
CA VAL A 139 -18.66 4.77 -5.79
C VAL A 139 -19.14 3.33 -5.64
N LEU A 140 -18.88 2.53 -6.66
CA LEU A 140 -18.82 1.07 -6.55
C LEU A 140 -17.34 0.65 -6.61
N GLU A 141 -16.80 0.15 -5.51
CA GLU A 141 -15.54 -0.58 -5.53
C GLU A 141 -15.82 -2.08 -5.76
N ILE A 142 -15.17 -2.65 -6.77
CA ILE A 142 -15.14 -4.09 -7.04
C ILE A 142 -13.72 -4.60 -6.80
N MET A 143 -13.60 -5.88 -6.42
CA MET A 143 -12.31 -6.50 -6.04
C MET A 143 -11.67 -5.76 -4.86
N ALA A 144 -12.50 -5.38 -3.89
CA ALA A 144 -12.07 -4.55 -2.76
C ALA A 144 -11.10 -5.28 -1.81
N GLY A 145 -10.96 -6.61 -1.91
CA GLY A 145 -10.24 -7.45 -0.96
C GLY A 145 -10.72 -7.19 0.47
N GLN A 146 -9.81 -6.79 1.34
CA GLN A 146 -10.07 -6.46 2.74
C GLN A 146 -10.64 -5.04 2.94
N GLY A 147 -10.78 -4.26 1.86
CA GLY A 147 -11.54 -3.01 1.86
C GLY A 147 -10.80 -1.80 2.44
N TYR A 148 -9.46 -1.78 2.47
CA TYR A 148 -8.70 -0.64 2.99
C TYR A 148 -8.98 0.66 2.23
N LEU A 149 -9.10 0.61 0.90
CA LEU A 149 -9.47 1.75 0.05
C LEU A 149 -10.86 2.29 0.42
N SER A 150 -11.88 1.42 0.36
CA SER A 150 -13.24 1.72 0.82
C SER A 150 -13.31 2.31 2.22
N ALA A 151 -12.56 1.75 3.17
CA ALA A 151 -12.55 2.20 4.56
C ALA A 151 -11.98 3.63 4.67
N GLY A 152 -10.91 3.92 3.94
CA GLY A 152 -10.34 5.26 3.85
C GLY A 152 -11.30 6.27 3.23
N LEU A 153 -11.94 5.92 2.10
CA LEU A 153 -12.92 6.80 1.45
C LEU A 153 -14.14 7.08 2.35
N ARG A 154 -14.64 6.06 3.06
CA ARG A 154 -15.73 6.23 4.03
C ARG A 154 -15.33 7.11 5.21
N ALA A 155 -14.10 6.97 5.71
CA ALA A 155 -13.59 7.79 6.79
C ALA A 155 -13.42 9.27 6.39
N LEU A 156 -13.03 9.53 5.15
CA LEU A 156 -12.87 10.88 4.61
C LEU A 156 -14.21 11.55 4.27
N ASN A 157 -15.14 10.80 3.67
CA ASN A 157 -16.47 11.27 3.32
C ASN A 157 -17.58 10.27 3.73
N PRO A 158 -18.02 10.31 5.00
CA PRO A 158 -19.06 9.40 5.52
C PRO A 158 -20.44 9.54 4.86
N ALA A 159 -20.69 10.63 4.13
CA ALA A 159 -21.95 10.88 3.45
C ALA A 159 -21.96 10.36 2.00
N ARG A 160 -20.81 9.96 1.45
CA ARG A 160 -20.71 9.41 0.10
C ARG A 160 -21.41 8.05 0.03
N GLU A 161 -22.20 7.84 -1.01
CA GLU A 161 -22.70 6.51 -1.36
C GLU A 161 -21.52 5.67 -1.86
N LEU A 162 -21.14 4.65 -1.08
CA LEU A 162 -20.03 3.77 -1.39
C LEU A 162 -20.39 2.32 -1.10
N VAL A 163 -20.46 1.52 -2.17
CA VAL A 163 -20.61 0.07 -2.11
C VAL A 163 -19.27 -0.57 -2.44
N ALA A 164 -18.84 -1.52 -1.61
CA ALA A 164 -17.61 -2.29 -1.82
C ALA A 164 -17.97 -3.76 -1.97
N THR A 165 -17.43 -4.43 -2.98
CA THR A 165 -17.66 -5.85 -3.22
C THR A 165 -16.36 -6.58 -3.53
N ASP A 166 -16.32 -7.85 -3.14
CA ASP A 166 -15.23 -8.76 -3.42
C ASP A 166 -15.81 -10.19 -3.48
N ASP A 167 -15.24 -11.07 -4.29
CA ASP A 167 -15.75 -12.45 -4.41
C ASP A 167 -15.22 -13.39 -3.32
N GLN A 168 -14.30 -12.88 -2.48
CA GLN A 168 -13.65 -13.60 -1.37
C GLN A 168 -12.96 -14.89 -1.82
N SER A 169 -12.53 -14.96 -3.08
CA SER A 169 -11.81 -16.13 -3.61
C SER A 169 -10.50 -16.39 -2.88
N TRP A 170 -9.90 -15.37 -2.26
CA TRP A 170 -8.73 -15.47 -1.39
C TRP A 170 -8.96 -16.34 -0.15
N GLU A 171 -10.19 -16.49 0.37
CA GLU A 171 -10.48 -17.39 1.50
C GLU A 171 -10.14 -18.86 1.21
N LYS A 172 -10.04 -19.23 -0.08
CA LYS A 172 -9.67 -20.57 -0.52
C LYS A 172 -8.15 -20.77 -0.61
N GLN A 173 -7.37 -19.70 -0.53
CA GLN A 173 -5.91 -19.75 -0.56
C GLN A 173 -5.39 -20.17 0.82
N PRO A 174 -4.27 -20.90 0.90
CA PRO A 174 -3.66 -21.24 2.19
C PRO A 174 -3.24 -19.99 2.96
N GLY A 175 -3.58 -19.91 4.25
CA GLY A 175 -3.22 -18.78 5.11
C GLY A 175 -4.31 -18.49 6.15
N ASP A 176 -3.93 -17.73 7.17
CA ASP A 176 -4.88 -17.15 8.13
C ASP A 176 -5.32 -15.79 7.60
N HIS A 177 -6.45 -15.76 6.91
CA HIS A 177 -7.02 -14.51 6.39
C HIS A 177 -7.77 -13.75 7.48
N ILE A 178 -7.71 -12.42 7.44
CA ILE A 178 -8.46 -11.54 8.32
C ILE A 178 -9.80 -11.14 7.69
N MET A 179 -10.76 -10.80 8.56
CA MET A 179 -12.00 -10.18 8.11
C MET A 179 -11.71 -8.82 7.46
N PRO A 180 -12.48 -8.42 6.43
CA PRO A 180 -12.40 -7.06 5.88
C PRO A 180 -12.48 -5.99 6.97
N VAL A 181 -11.72 -4.91 6.81
CA VAL A 181 -11.63 -3.83 7.80
C VAL A 181 -12.82 -2.86 7.76
N THR A 182 -13.71 -3.07 6.79
CA THR A 182 -14.96 -2.33 6.58
C THR A 182 -15.99 -3.22 5.91
N ASP A 183 -17.22 -2.74 5.71
CA ASP A 183 -18.26 -3.50 5.03
C ASP A 183 -17.89 -3.74 3.55
N VAL A 184 -17.60 -5.00 3.22
CA VAL A 184 -17.37 -5.52 1.87
C VAL A 184 -18.36 -6.64 1.62
N LEU A 185 -19.19 -6.51 0.59
CA LEU A 185 -20.19 -7.50 0.23
C LEU A 185 -19.51 -8.65 -0.53
N ASN A 186 -19.75 -9.89 -0.10
CA ASN A 186 -19.39 -11.06 -0.90
C ASN A 186 -20.26 -11.11 -2.16
N MET A 187 -19.70 -10.66 -3.27
CA MET A 187 -20.35 -10.55 -4.57
C MET A 187 -19.28 -10.38 -5.64
N ASP A 188 -19.36 -11.20 -6.69
CA ASP A 188 -18.44 -11.08 -7.82
C ASP A 188 -18.62 -9.74 -8.57
N ALA A 189 -17.60 -9.37 -9.33
CA ALA A 189 -17.54 -8.09 -10.02
C ALA A 189 -18.71 -7.87 -11.00
N LEU A 190 -19.14 -8.90 -11.74
CA LEU A 190 -20.19 -8.76 -12.75
C LEU A 190 -21.57 -8.66 -12.12
N ASP A 191 -21.84 -9.41 -11.06
CA ASP A 191 -23.07 -9.29 -10.28
C ASP A 191 -23.15 -7.91 -9.59
N ALA A 192 -22.03 -7.40 -9.06
CA ALA A 192 -21.96 -6.06 -8.49
C ALA A 192 -22.23 -4.98 -9.53
N LEU A 193 -21.64 -5.08 -10.72
CA LEU A 193 -21.91 -4.17 -11.83
C LEU A 193 -23.37 -4.23 -12.29
N ASN A 194 -23.93 -5.41 -12.47
CA ASN A 194 -25.33 -5.58 -12.84
C ASN A 194 -26.29 -4.96 -11.82
N LYS A 195 -25.94 -4.98 -10.53
CA LYS A 195 -26.78 -4.48 -9.45
C LYS A 195 -26.60 -2.98 -9.19
N TYR A 196 -25.37 -2.48 -9.19
CA TYR A 196 -25.03 -1.14 -8.72
C TYR A 196 -24.33 -0.27 -9.78
N GLY A 197 -23.75 -0.87 -10.82
CA GLY A 197 -22.86 -0.19 -11.76
C GLY A 197 -23.51 0.97 -12.52
N GLN A 198 -24.78 0.86 -12.92
CA GLN A 198 -25.48 1.96 -13.62
C GLN A 198 -25.84 3.14 -12.72
N ALA A 199 -25.92 2.92 -11.41
CA ALA A 199 -26.21 3.95 -10.41
C ALA A 199 -24.93 4.61 -9.86
N SER A 200 -23.76 4.08 -10.24
CA SER A 200 -22.45 4.53 -9.75
C SER A 200 -21.84 5.54 -10.71
N ASP A 201 -21.44 6.70 -10.20
CA ASP A 201 -20.71 7.71 -10.98
C ASP A 201 -19.25 7.29 -11.20
N VAL A 202 -18.68 6.56 -10.24
CA VAL A 202 -17.32 6.00 -10.27
C VAL A 202 -17.39 4.50 -9.99
N ILE A 203 -16.72 3.73 -10.82
CA ILE A 203 -16.45 2.32 -10.60
C ILE A 203 -14.95 2.21 -10.35
N LEU A 204 -14.57 1.79 -9.16
CA LEU A 204 -13.18 1.57 -8.75
C LEU A 204 -12.89 0.07 -8.83
N MET A 205 -11.96 -0.33 -9.69
CA MET A 205 -11.46 -1.70 -9.79
C MET A 205 -10.05 -1.75 -9.20
N SER A 206 -9.94 -2.40 -8.05
CA SER A 206 -8.71 -2.45 -7.26
C SER A 206 -8.04 -3.80 -7.48
N TRP A 207 -6.86 -3.85 -8.11
CA TRP A 207 -6.03 -5.07 -8.18
C TRP A 207 -6.77 -6.31 -8.70
N ALA A 208 -7.30 -6.23 -9.92
CA ALA A 208 -7.88 -7.41 -10.55
C ALA A 208 -6.82 -8.52 -10.71
N PRO A 209 -7.19 -9.81 -10.59
CA PRO A 209 -6.25 -10.89 -10.84
C PRO A 209 -5.74 -10.85 -12.28
N ASP A 210 -4.47 -11.21 -12.48
CA ASP A 210 -3.84 -11.31 -13.80
C ASP A 210 -4.04 -12.69 -14.45
N THR A 211 -4.61 -13.64 -13.70
CA THR A 211 -4.77 -15.05 -14.09
C THR A 211 -6.06 -15.36 -14.85
N ASP A 212 -6.99 -14.41 -14.95
CA ASP A 212 -8.25 -14.55 -15.69
C ASP A 212 -8.60 -13.28 -16.47
N ASP A 213 -9.78 -13.23 -17.08
CA ASP A 213 -10.24 -12.15 -17.97
C ASP A 213 -11.34 -11.26 -17.35
N ILE A 214 -11.55 -11.34 -16.03
CA ILE A 214 -12.66 -10.63 -15.36
C ILE A 214 -12.59 -9.12 -15.57
N ASP A 215 -11.38 -8.56 -15.63
CA ASP A 215 -11.15 -7.13 -15.84
C ASP A 215 -11.53 -6.64 -17.24
N MET A 216 -11.33 -7.48 -18.26
CA MET A 216 -11.83 -7.26 -19.61
C MET A 216 -13.35 -7.32 -19.66
N GLN A 217 -13.95 -8.25 -18.92
CA GLN A 217 -15.41 -8.33 -18.82
C GLN A 217 -16.00 -7.10 -18.13
N VAL A 218 -15.35 -6.60 -17.05
CA VAL A 218 -15.68 -5.33 -16.39
C VAL A 218 -15.58 -4.16 -17.37
N LEU A 219 -14.45 -4.01 -18.07
CA LEU A 219 -14.23 -2.93 -19.03
C LEU A 219 -15.32 -2.90 -20.10
N ASN A 220 -15.61 -4.06 -20.70
CA ASN A 220 -16.65 -4.20 -21.72
C ASN A 220 -18.04 -3.90 -21.16
N TRP A 221 -18.33 -4.36 -19.95
CA TRP A 221 -19.61 -4.07 -19.30
C TRP A 221 -19.79 -2.57 -19.08
N VAL A 222 -18.77 -1.86 -18.56
CA VAL A 222 -18.85 -0.42 -18.30
C VAL A 222 -19.03 0.36 -19.61
N ARG A 223 -18.29 0.02 -20.66
CA ARG A 223 -18.42 0.64 -22.00
C ARG A 223 -19.85 0.56 -22.54
N VAL A 224 -20.54 -0.56 -22.31
CA VAL A 224 -21.90 -0.80 -22.83
C VAL A 224 -22.98 -0.23 -21.92
N ASN A 225 -22.90 -0.50 -20.62
CA ASN A 225 -24.00 -0.31 -19.68
C ASN A 225 -23.88 0.97 -18.84
N ALA A 226 -22.65 1.45 -18.60
CA ALA A 226 -22.39 2.63 -17.80
C ALA A 226 -21.37 3.58 -18.47
N PRO A 227 -21.56 3.98 -19.74
CA PRO A 227 -20.56 4.75 -20.50
C PRO A 227 -20.27 6.15 -19.95
N LYS A 228 -21.06 6.62 -18.96
CA LYS A 228 -20.85 7.88 -18.26
C LYS A 228 -20.08 7.72 -16.95
N ALA A 229 -20.03 6.51 -16.38
CA ALA A 229 -19.27 6.24 -15.18
C ALA A 229 -17.77 6.36 -15.48
N LYS A 230 -17.00 6.82 -14.48
CA LYS A 230 -15.54 6.74 -14.56
C LYS A 230 -15.10 5.36 -14.07
N LEU A 231 -14.44 4.59 -14.92
CA LEU A 231 -13.74 3.38 -14.48
C LEU A 231 -12.33 3.77 -14.03
N LEU A 232 -12.13 3.79 -12.71
CA LEU A 232 -10.82 3.97 -12.11
C LEU A 232 -10.22 2.58 -11.85
N VAL A 233 -8.99 2.37 -12.29
CA VAL A 233 -8.30 1.08 -12.17
C VAL A 233 -6.99 1.27 -11.45
N ILE A 234 -6.79 0.55 -10.35
CA ILE A 234 -5.52 0.50 -9.63
C ILE A 234 -4.84 -0.82 -9.96
N GLY A 235 -3.62 -0.74 -10.49
CA GLY A 235 -2.81 -1.90 -10.82
C GLY A 235 -1.46 -1.55 -11.41
N GLU A 236 -0.61 -2.55 -11.54
CA GLU A 236 0.70 -2.51 -12.19
C GLU A 236 0.60 -2.92 -13.66
N LYS A 237 0.78 -1.95 -14.55
CA LYS A 237 0.74 -2.21 -15.99
C LYS A 237 1.92 -3.11 -16.41
N HIS A 238 1.60 -4.27 -16.99
CA HIS A 238 2.56 -5.30 -17.38
C HIS A 238 3.29 -6.00 -16.22
N GLY A 239 2.70 -5.97 -15.02
CA GLY A 239 3.21 -6.66 -13.84
C GLY A 239 2.20 -7.62 -13.22
N ALA A 240 2.01 -7.53 -11.92
CA ALA A 240 1.32 -8.55 -11.11
C ALA A 240 -0.21 -8.42 -11.00
N THR A 241 -0.82 -7.50 -11.74
CA THR A 241 -2.28 -7.24 -11.65
C THR A 241 -2.86 -7.07 -13.04
N ASN A 242 -4.16 -7.37 -13.16
CA ASN A 242 -4.94 -7.28 -14.38
C ASN A 242 -4.40 -8.15 -15.52
N SER A 243 -5.28 -8.61 -16.37
CA SER A 243 -4.93 -9.42 -17.52
C SER A 243 -4.07 -8.63 -18.50
N ARG A 244 -3.18 -9.34 -19.21
CA ARG A 244 -2.41 -8.76 -20.31
C ARG A 244 -3.34 -8.15 -21.37
N GLU A 245 -4.50 -8.76 -21.61
CA GLU A 245 -5.48 -8.29 -22.58
C GLU A 245 -6.06 -6.93 -22.16
N PHE A 246 -6.43 -6.76 -20.88
CA PHE A 246 -6.87 -5.47 -20.34
C PHE A 246 -5.84 -4.37 -20.58
N TRP A 247 -4.57 -4.62 -20.24
CA TRP A 247 -3.51 -3.62 -20.43
C TRP A 247 -3.25 -3.24 -21.89
N GLN A 248 -3.64 -4.11 -22.84
CA GLN A 248 -3.50 -3.87 -24.27
C GLN A 248 -4.70 -3.13 -24.86
N GLU A 249 -5.91 -3.46 -24.43
CA GLU A 249 -7.17 -3.00 -25.03
C GLU A 249 -7.80 -1.79 -24.33
N ALA A 250 -7.47 -1.54 -23.06
CA ALA A 250 -7.97 -0.39 -22.31
C ALA A 250 -7.31 0.92 -22.80
N GLN A 251 -8.13 1.95 -23.02
CA GLN A 251 -7.62 3.30 -23.23
C GLN A 251 -7.37 3.94 -21.87
N LEU A 252 -6.10 3.96 -21.45
CA LEU A 252 -5.71 4.43 -20.13
C LEU A 252 -5.28 5.90 -20.18
N THR A 253 -5.88 6.69 -19.28
CA THR A 253 -5.38 8.02 -18.94
C THR A 253 -4.67 7.93 -17.59
N ASP A 254 -3.38 8.27 -17.58
CA ASP A 254 -2.60 8.39 -16.35
C ASP A 254 -3.13 9.53 -15.49
N LEU A 255 -3.34 9.27 -14.20
CA LEU A 255 -3.75 10.28 -13.23
C LEU A 255 -2.53 10.75 -12.43
N THR A 256 -1.62 11.46 -13.11
CA THR A 256 -0.27 11.76 -12.63
C THR A 256 -0.26 12.38 -11.23
N GLU A 257 -1.15 13.33 -10.95
CA GLU A 257 -1.24 13.94 -9.61
C GLU A 257 -1.55 12.91 -8.51
N LEU A 258 -2.42 11.92 -8.78
CA LEU A 258 -2.71 10.84 -7.84
C LEU A 258 -1.55 9.84 -7.76
N ASN A 259 -0.94 9.52 -8.90
CA ASN A 259 0.19 8.59 -8.98
C ASN A 259 1.43 9.12 -8.25
N ASP A 260 1.64 10.44 -8.20
CA ASP A 260 2.70 11.06 -7.40
C ASP A 260 2.48 10.85 -5.88
N ALA A 261 1.24 10.63 -5.44
CA ALA A 261 0.92 10.28 -4.05
C ALA A 261 0.87 8.77 -3.81
N LEU A 262 0.55 7.97 -4.82
CA LEU A 262 0.63 6.51 -4.80
C LEU A 262 2.04 6.03 -5.15
N THR A 263 3.04 6.50 -4.40
CA THR A 263 4.42 6.08 -4.63
C THR A 263 4.60 4.65 -4.12
N SER A 264 5.05 3.75 -4.99
CA SER A 264 5.47 2.43 -4.58
C SER A 264 6.69 2.51 -3.67
N PHE A 265 6.68 1.71 -2.61
CA PHE A 265 7.80 1.56 -1.68
C PHE A 265 8.52 0.21 -1.88
N ASP A 266 8.06 -0.60 -2.84
CA ASP A 266 8.58 -1.94 -3.10
C ASP A 266 8.61 -2.26 -4.61
N LEU A 267 8.64 -3.56 -4.95
CA LEU A 267 8.81 -4.05 -6.31
C LEU A 267 7.59 -3.86 -7.22
N ILE A 268 6.42 -3.51 -6.68
CA ILE A 268 5.20 -3.37 -7.48
C ILE A 268 4.99 -1.89 -7.85
N ASP A 269 5.16 -1.53 -9.12
CA ASP A 269 4.94 -0.15 -9.62
C ASP A 269 3.46 0.11 -9.94
N GLU A 270 2.61 -0.01 -8.91
CA GLU A 270 1.19 0.18 -9.06
C GLU A 270 0.81 1.65 -9.29
N LYS A 271 -0.20 1.86 -10.13
CA LYS A 271 -0.72 3.18 -10.49
C LYS A 271 -2.23 3.14 -10.60
N ILE A 272 -2.84 4.32 -10.47
CA ILE A 272 -4.25 4.54 -10.77
C ILE A 272 -4.41 5.15 -12.18
N TYR A 273 -5.34 4.60 -12.92
CA TYR A 273 -5.69 5.01 -14.27
C TYR A 273 -7.19 5.29 -14.39
N LEU A 274 -7.55 6.25 -15.24
CA LEU A 274 -8.90 6.31 -15.79
C LEU A 274 -8.92 5.45 -17.06
N ALA A 275 -9.67 4.35 -17.03
CA ALA A 275 -9.82 3.43 -18.15
C ALA A 275 -11.09 3.76 -18.97
N ARG A 276 -10.98 3.58 -20.28
CA ARG A 276 -12.08 3.69 -21.24
C ARG A 276 -12.06 2.59 -22.27
#